data_AF-A0A7V6H4F3-F1
#
_entry.id   AF-A0A7V6H4F3-F1
#
_cell.length_a   1.000
_cell.length_b   1.000
_cell.length_c   1.000
_cell.angle_alpha   90.00
_cell.angle_beta   90.00
_cell.angle_gamma   90.00
#
_symmetry.space_group_name_H-M   'P 1'
#
loop_
_entity.id
_entity.type
_entity.pdbx_description
1 polymer ?
#
loop_
_entity_poly.entity_id
_entity_poly.type
_entity_poly.pdbx_seq_one_letter_code
_entity_poly.pdbx_strand_id
1 'polypeptide(L)'
;MELLALFTALIFIFIALILRTYCKARHRKDRKLMEYVRTSNLYLQLYENMNNIGSFAVDEIIIENSGVRVTSVYPAHKLFDYSFKQNGNSCRNKELARIVALLLAMDFSLLADPSIYQLRRYRIYRMNGKKEYGFRYTLRRHYKDEIFSYRQQMHKSASLLIR
;
A
#
# COMPACT_ATOMS: atom_id res chain seq x y z
N MET A 1 28.40 27.86 31.20
CA MET A 1 27.59 27.69 29.97
C MET A 1 28.06 26.50 29.14
N GLU A 2 29.37 26.34 28.92
CA GLU A 2 29.95 25.28 28.06
C GLU A 2 29.70 23.84 28.56
N LEU A 3 29.77 23.61 29.88
CA LEU A 3 29.53 22.27 30.46
C LEU A 3 28.09 21.79 30.21
N LEU A 4 27.12 22.70 30.33
CA LEU A 4 25.70 22.42 30.10
C LEU A 4 25.43 22.09 28.63
N ALA A 5 26.08 22.79 27.71
CA ALA A 5 26.03 22.49 26.28
C ALA A 5 26.60 21.09 25.97
N LEU A 6 27.74 20.71 26.56
CA LEU A 6 28.33 19.37 26.42
C LEU A 6 27.39 18.26 26.92
N PHE A 7 26.78 18.43 28.10
CA PHE A 7 25.82 17.46 28.62
C PHE A 7 24.59 17.31 27.72
N THR A 8 24.04 18.41 27.22
CA THR A 8 22.89 18.34 26.29
C THR A 8 23.26 17.64 24.98
N ALA A 9 24.44 17.92 24.41
CA ALA A 9 24.92 17.27 23.19
C ALA A 9 25.09 15.75 23.39
N LEU A 10 25.64 15.32 24.52
CA LEU A 10 25.79 13.90 24.86
C LEU A 10 24.43 13.19 24.98
N ILE A 11 23.42 13.85 25.58
CA ILE A 11 22.06 13.31 25.66
C ILE A 11 21.45 13.14 24.27
N PHE A 12 21.59 14.13 23.38
CA PHE A 12 21.09 14.02 22.01
C PHE A 12 21.77 12.90 21.21
N ILE A 13 23.09 12.74 21.36
CA ILE A 13 23.84 11.64 20.74
C ILE A 13 23.33 10.29 21.26
N PHE A 14 23.12 10.18 22.57
CA PHE A 14 22.62 8.95 23.19
C PHE A 14 21.20 8.60 22.71
N ILE A 15 20.29 9.57 22.67
CA ILE A 15 18.93 9.39 22.13
C ILE A 15 18.97 8.99 20.65
N ALA A 16 19.81 9.65 19.84
CA ALA A 16 19.96 9.30 18.43
C ALA A 16 20.47 7.87 18.25
N LEU A 17 21.38 7.40 19.12
CA LEU A 17 21.92 6.04 19.09
C LEU A 17 20.88 4.99 19.49
N ILE A 18 20.07 5.28 20.52
CA ILE A 18 18.90 4.45 20.90
C ILE A 18 17.89 4.38 19.76
N LEU A 19 17.51 5.52 19.17
CA LEU A 19 16.56 5.55 18.06
C LEU A 19 17.09 4.76 16.86
N ARG A 20 18.37 4.92 16.52
CA ARG A 20 19.00 4.19 15.41
C ARG A 20 19.01 2.68 15.63
N THR A 21 19.33 2.22 16.83
CA THR A 21 19.34 0.78 17.16
C THR A 21 17.93 0.20 17.16
N TYR A 22 16.96 0.93 17.73
CA TYR A 22 15.55 0.55 17.71
C TYR A 22 15.00 0.45 16.28
N CYS A 23 15.24 1.47 15.43
CA CYS A 23 14.85 1.46 14.03
C CYS A 23 15.46 0.27 13.29
N LYS A 24 16.77 0.02 13.46
CA LYS A 24 17.43 -1.15 12.86
C LYS A 24 16.79 -2.47 13.30
N ALA A 25 16.49 -2.64 14.58
CA ALA A 25 15.84 -3.84 15.09
C ALA A 25 14.43 -4.02 14.51
N ARG A 26 13.65 -2.93 14.41
CA ARG A 26 12.32 -2.95 13.80
C ARG A 26 12.38 -3.29 12.31
N HIS A 27 13.30 -2.67 11.55
CA HIS A 27 13.49 -2.97 10.14
C HIS A 27 13.88 -4.43 9.91
N ARG A 28 14.73 -5.02 10.76
CA ARG A 28 15.06 -6.45 10.67
C ARG A 28 13.84 -7.35 10.88
N LYS A 29 13.00 -7.05 11.87
CA LYS A 29 11.75 -7.79 12.11
C LYS A 29 10.80 -7.67 10.92
N ASP A 30 10.64 -6.46 10.40
CA ASP A 30 9.80 -6.20 9.23
C ASP A 30 10.32 -6.93 8.00
N ARG A 31 11.63 -6.96 7.78
CA ARG A 31 12.24 -7.67 6.64
C ARG A 31 11.98 -9.18 6.70
N LYS A 32 12.18 -9.80 7.86
CA LYS A 32 11.87 -11.23 8.05
C LYS A 32 10.39 -11.53 7.82
N LEU A 33 9.50 -10.67 8.29
CA LEU A 33 8.06 -10.84 8.09
C LEU A 33 7.67 -10.61 6.63
N MET A 34 8.27 -9.63 5.94
CA MET A 34 8.10 -9.41 4.51
C MET A 34 8.57 -10.63 3.70
N GLU A 35 9.75 -11.16 3.98
CA GLU A 35 10.28 -12.37 3.33
C GLU A 35 9.30 -13.55 3.51
N TYR A 36 8.86 -13.80 4.75
CA TYR A 36 7.88 -14.85 5.06
C TYR A 36 6.55 -14.67 4.31
N VAL A 37 5.97 -13.45 4.34
CA VAL A 37 4.70 -13.16 3.66
C VAL A 37 4.86 -13.27 2.15
N ARG A 38 5.96 -12.77 1.57
CA ARG A 38 6.20 -12.81 0.13
C ARG A 38 6.26 -14.24 -0.42
N THR A 39 6.78 -15.18 0.36
CA THR A 39 6.79 -16.61 0.02
C THR A 39 5.50 -17.36 0.33
N SER A 40 4.54 -16.71 1.00
CA SER A 40 3.27 -17.36 1.35
C SER A 40 2.33 -17.46 0.14
N ASN A 41 1.57 -18.56 0.06
CA ASN A 41 0.54 -18.73 -0.98
C ASN A 41 -0.47 -17.57 -1.01
N LEU A 42 -0.76 -16.98 0.16
CA LEU A 42 -1.63 -15.80 0.27
C LEU A 42 -1.10 -14.63 -0.58
N TYR A 43 0.20 -14.32 -0.45
CA TYR A 43 0.76 -13.20 -1.21
C TYR A 43 0.96 -13.54 -2.68
N LEU A 44 1.38 -14.78 -2.98
CA LEU A 44 1.57 -15.22 -4.37
C LEU A 44 0.28 -15.13 -5.19
N GLN A 45 -0.86 -15.54 -4.63
CA GLN A 45 -2.17 -15.39 -5.28
C GLN A 45 -2.58 -13.92 -5.44
N LEU A 46 -2.33 -13.09 -4.42
CA LEU A 46 -2.60 -11.66 -4.51
C LEU A 46 -1.74 -11.01 -5.62
N TYR A 47 -0.47 -11.38 -5.70
CA TYR A 47 0.46 -10.91 -6.73
C TYR A 47 -0.02 -11.30 -8.14
N GLU A 48 -0.47 -12.54 -8.30
CA GLU A 48 -1.07 -13.01 -9.56
C GLU A 48 -2.32 -12.20 -9.93
N ASN A 49 -3.24 -11.98 -8.99
CA ASN A 49 -4.42 -11.14 -9.20
C ASN A 49 -4.05 -9.71 -9.59
N MET A 50 -3.02 -9.14 -8.97
CA MET A 50 -2.51 -7.80 -9.29
C MET A 50 -1.86 -7.76 -10.68
N ASN A 51 -1.18 -8.81 -11.13
CA ASN A 51 -0.64 -8.88 -12.49
C ASN A 51 -1.74 -9.01 -13.54
N ASN A 52 -2.79 -9.78 -13.24
CA ASN A 52 -3.90 -10.03 -14.17
C ASN A 52 -4.74 -8.77 -14.47
N ILE A 53 -4.63 -7.71 -13.64
CA ILE A 53 -5.32 -6.44 -13.86
C ILE A 53 -4.48 -5.40 -14.62
N GLY A 54 -3.31 -5.77 -15.16
CA GLY A 54 -2.35 -4.83 -15.77
C GLY A 54 -2.89 -3.97 -16.93
N SER A 55 -4.03 -4.33 -17.54
CA SER A 55 -4.70 -3.53 -18.57
C SER A 55 -5.60 -2.41 -18.01
N PHE A 56 -5.93 -2.45 -16.72
CA PHE A 56 -6.78 -1.48 -16.06
C PHE A 56 -5.95 -0.39 -15.37
N ALA A 57 -6.42 0.85 -15.49
CA ALA A 57 -5.91 1.93 -14.65
C ALA A 57 -6.49 1.78 -13.25
N VAL A 58 -5.64 1.45 -12.27
CA VAL A 58 -6.04 1.31 -10.87
C VAL A 58 -6.30 2.68 -10.25
N ASP A 59 -7.45 2.85 -9.61
CA ASP A 59 -7.77 4.06 -8.84
C ASP A 59 -7.30 3.91 -7.39
N GLU A 60 -7.86 2.91 -6.71
CA GLU A 60 -7.67 2.74 -5.28
C GLU A 60 -7.32 1.29 -4.95
N ILE A 61 -6.36 1.12 -4.05
CA ILE A 61 -6.05 -0.16 -3.42
C ILE A 61 -6.24 0.02 -1.92
N ILE A 62 -7.26 -0.64 -1.37
CA ILE A 62 -7.53 -0.67 0.07
C ILE A 62 -6.99 -1.96 0.65
N ILE A 63 -6.18 -1.85 1.70
CA ILE A 63 -5.52 -2.98 2.37
C ILE A 63 -5.89 -2.95 3.84
N GLU A 64 -6.69 -3.92 4.27
CA GLU A 64 -7.11 -4.09 5.65
C GLU A 64 -6.68 -5.46 6.17
N ASN A 65 -6.81 -5.70 7.48
CA ASN A 65 -6.54 -7.02 8.05
C ASN A 65 -7.49 -8.12 7.55
N SER A 66 -8.61 -7.76 6.89
CA SER A 66 -9.51 -8.72 6.25
C SER A 66 -9.09 -9.10 4.84
N GLY A 67 -8.33 -8.25 4.13
CA GLY A 67 -8.07 -8.45 2.71
C GLY A 67 -7.64 -7.20 1.96
N VAL A 68 -7.56 -7.35 0.64
CA VAL A 68 -7.21 -6.29 -0.32
C VAL A 68 -8.36 -6.08 -1.29
N ARG A 69 -8.79 -4.83 -1.47
CA ARG A 69 -9.75 -4.43 -2.49
C ARG A 69 -9.09 -3.51 -3.49
N VAL A 70 -9.35 -3.74 -4.77
CA VAL A 70 -8.83 -2.90 -5.86
C VAL A 70 -9.97 -2.39 -6.71
N THR A 71 -9.95 -1.10 -7.03
CA THR A 71 -10.89 -0.44 -7.94
C THR A 71 -10.16 0.21 -9.10
N SER A 72 -10.85 0.32 -10.24
CA SER A 72 -10.34 0.96 -11.45
C SER A 72 -10.88 2.38 -11.61
N VAL A 73 -10.11 3.22 -12.32
CA VAL A 73 -10.50 4.57 -12.71
C VAL A 73 -11.55 4.53 -13.83
N TYR A 74 -11.30 3.73 -14.87
CA TYR A 74 -12.16 3.64 -16.05
C TYR A 74 -12.16 2.23 -16.67
N PRO A 75 -13.34 1.63 -16.92
CA PRO A 75 -14.62 2.03 -16.35
C PRO A 75 -14.56 1.94 -14.82
N ALA A 76 -15.25 2.81 -14.08
CA ALA A 76 -15.17 2.82 -12.61
C ALA A 76 -15.89 1.61 -12.01
N HIS A 77 -15.14 0.59 -11.59
CA HIS A 77 -15.70 -0.59 -10.94
C HIS A 77 -14.68 -1.27 -10.01
N LYS A 78 -15.16 -2.26 -9.25
CA LYS A 78 -14.29 -3.13 -8.44
C LYS A 78 -13.62 -4.14 -9.36
N LEU A 79 -12.29 -4.15 -9.40
CA LEU A 79 -11.51 -5.13 -10.16
C LEU A 79 -11.52 -6.47 -9.43
N PHE A 80 -11.19 -6.47 -8.14
CA PHE A 80 -11.34 -7.65 -7.29
C PHE A 80 -11.42 -7.30 -5.80
N ASP A 81 -11.86 -8.28 -5.01
CA ASP A 81 -11.83 -8.26 -3.55
C ASP A 81 -11.19 -9.56 -3.05
N TYR A 82 -10.01 -9.46 -2.45
CA TYR A 82 -9.18 -10.58 -2.04
C TYR A 82 -9.22 -10.76 -0.53
N SER A 83 -9.79 -11.86 -0.04
CA SER A 83 -9.94 -12.14 1.38
C SER A 83 -8.74 -12.91 1.95
N PHE A 84 -8.12 -12.39 3.01
CA PHE A 84 -7.03 -13.11 3.69
C PHE A 84 -7.52 -14.36 4.43
N LYS A 85 -8.75 -14.32 4.96
CA LYS A 85 -9.35 -15.43 5.72
C LYS A 85 -9.60 -16.65 4.84
N GLN A 86 -10.03 -16.43 3.60
CA GLN A 86 -10.35 -17.49 2.64
C GLN A 86 -9.09 -18.10 1.99
N ASN A 87 -7.98 -17.36 2.00
CA ASN A 87 -6.75 -17.75 1.29
C ASN A 87 -5.60 -18.10 2.24
N GLY A 88 -5.90 -18.82 3.32
CA GLY A 88 -4.89 -19.48 4.15
C GLY A 88 -4.36 -18.67 5.35
N ASN A 89 -4.91 -17.48 5.64
CA ASN A 89 -4.57 -16.76 6.86
C ASN A 89 -5.79 -16.53 7.76
N SER A 90 -6.06 -17.52 8.62
CA SER A 90 -7.12 -17.46 9.63
C SER A 90 -6.77 -16.56 10.82
N CYS A 91 -5.48 -16.23 11.01
CA CYS A 91 -5.00 -15.46 12.14
C CYS A 91 -4.89 -13.97 11.79
N ARG A 92 -5.61 -13.12 12.54
CA ARG A 92 -5.50 -11.65 12.44
C ARG A 92 -4.13 -11.15 12.92
N ASN A 93 -3.12 -11.24 12.07
CA ASN A 93 -1.86 -10.54 12.30
C ASN A 93 -2.06 -9.04 12.02
N LYS A 94 -1.97 -8.22 13.07
CA LYS A 94 -2.16 -6.75 13.01
C LYS A 94 -1.14 -6.05 12.10
N GLU A 95 -0.01 -6.68 11.83
CA GLU A 95 1.05 -6.15 10.97
C GLU A 95 0.87 -6.54 9.51
N LEU A 96 0.01 -7.52 9.19
CA LEU A 96 -0.13 -8.07 7.84
C LEU A 96 -0.52 -7.00 6.83
N ALA A 97 -1.54 -6.18 7.13
CA ALA A 97 -1.98 -5.13 6.21
C ALA A 97 -0.85 -4.15 5.85
N ARG A 98 0.00 -3.81 6.82
CA ARG A 98 1.17 -2.97 6.59
C ARG A 98 2.22 -3.67 5.72
N ILE A 99 2.50 -4.94 6.01
CA ILE A 99 3.48 -5.74 5.29
C ILE A 99 3.05 -5.95 3.84
N VAL A 100 1.78 -6.26 3.60
CA VAL A 100 1.21 -6.36 2.25
C VAL A 100 1.29 -5.02 1.52
N ALA A 101 0.98 -3.90 2.18
CA ALA A 101 1.13 -2.58 1.56
C ALA A 101 2.57 -2.30 1.13
N LEU A 102 3.56 -2.64 1.97
CA LEU A 102 4.98 -2.48 1.64
C LEU A 102 5.42 -3.41 0.51
N LEU A 103 5.04 -4.69 0.55
CA LEU A 103 5.37 -5.65 -0.49
C LEU A 103 4.77 -5.23 -1.84
N LEU A 104 3.51 -4.77 -1.88
CA LEU A 104 2.90 -4.25 -3.10
C LEU A 104 3.67 -3.04 -3.66
N ALA A 105 4.13 -2.11 -2.82
CA ALA A 105 4.97 -1.00 -3.30
C ALA A 105 6.34 -1.47 -3.81
N MET A 106 6.91 -2.53 -3.21
CA MET A 106 8.18 -3.10 -3.67
C MET A 106 8.04 -3.83 -5.01
N ASP A 107 6.96 -4.57 -5.20
CA ASP A 107 6.74 -5.42 -6.37
C ASP A 107 6.09 -4.64 -7.54
N PHE A 108 5.30 -3.60 -7.24
CA PHE A 108 4.64 -2.73 -8.23
C PHE A 108 5.15 -1.29 -8.07
N SER A 109 6.22 -0.96 -8.81
CA SER A 109 6.96 0.30 -8.67
C SER A 109 6.12 1.57 -8.78
N LEU A 110 5.03 1.55 -9.57
CA LEU A 110 4.10 2.68 -9.66
C LEU A 110 3.48 3.05 -8.31
N LEU A 111 3.21 2.06 -7.43
CA LEU A 111 2.65 2.31 -6.10
C LEU A 111 3.68 2.95 -5.15
N ALA A 112 4.97 2.77 -5.41
CA ALA A 112 6.03 3.42 -4.66
C ALA A 112 6.27 4.87 -5.10
N ASP A 113 5.79 5.26 -6.29
CA ASP A 113 5.96 6.63 -6.80
C ASP A 113 4.95 7.59 -6.15
N PRO A 114 5.42 8.52 -5.28
CA PRO A 114 4.55 9.44 -4.58
C PRO A 114 3.92 10.50 -5.50
N SER A 115 4.45 10.68 -6.72
CA SER A 115 3.86 11.57 -7.73
C SER A 115 2.60 10.96 -8.33
N ILE A 116 2.54 9.62 -8.47
CA ILE A 116 1.42 8.89 -9.07
C ILE A 116 0.40 8.47 -8.00
N TYR A 117 0.86 7.79 -6.95
CA TYR A 117 -0.01 7.26 -5.89
C TYR A 117 0.28 7.92 -4.55
N GLN A 118 -0.79 8.15 -3.78
CA GLN A 118 -0.67 8.55 -2.39
C GLN A 118 -1.00 7.37 -1.47
N LEU A 119 -0.03 6.96 -0.64
CA LEU A 119 -0.27 6.02 0.45
C LEU A 119 -0.78 6.76 1.69
N ARG A 120 -1.94 6.36 2.22
CA ARG A 120 -2.47 6.83 3.50
C ARG A 120 -2.75 5.68 4.44
N ARG A 121 -2.42 5.87 5.72
CA ARG A 121 -2.86 5.01 6.81
C ARG A 121 -4.13 5.61 7.43
N TYR A 122 -5.15 4.79 7.64
CA TYR A 122 -6.40 5.22 8.26
C TYR A 122 -6.84 4.27 9.38
N ARG A 123 -7.69 4.77 10.27
CA ARG A 123 -8.25 4.02 11.40
C ARG A 123 -9.54 3.34 10.97
N ILE A 124 -9.69 2.07 11.35
CA ILE A 124 -10.91 1.29 11.14
C ILE A 124 -11.54 1.07 12.50
N TYR A 125 -12.81 1.49 12.62
CA TYR A 125 -13.63 1.28 13.80
C TYR A 125 -14.54 0.08 13.54
N ARG A 126 -14.19 -1.07 14.11
CA ARG A 126 -15.01 -2.29 14.03
C ARG A 126 -16.11 -2.24 15.11
N MET A 127 -17.23 -2.90 14.86
CA MET A 127 -18.37 -2.95 15.80
C MET A 127 -18.01 -3.51 17.19
N ASN A 128 -16.96 -4.32 17.28
CA ASN A 128 -16.44 -4.85 18.55
C ASN A 128 -15.56 -3.85 19.33
N GLY A 129 -15.51 -2.58 18.93
CA GLY A 129 -14.71 -1.53 19.59
C GLY A 129 -13.20 -1.63 19.37
N LYS A 130 -12.70 -2.66 18.68
CA LYS A 130 -11.26 -2.82 18.43
C LYS A 130 -10.79 -1.83 17.37
N LYS A 131 -9.73 -1.10 17.70
CA LYS A 131 -9.03 -0.19 16.78
C LYS A 131 -8.13 -1.01 15.88
N GLU A 132 -8.42 -0.99 14.58
CA GLU A 132 -7.58 -1.55 13.53
C GLU A 132 -7.06 -0.42 12.63
N TYR A 133 -6.00 -0.70 11.88
CA TYR A 133 -5.46 0.24 10.90
C TYR A 133 -5.50 -0.40 9.52
N GLY A 134 -5.93 0.38 8.54
CA GLY A 134 -5.86 0.05 7.12
C GLY A 134 -4.88 0.96 6.40
N PHE A 135 -4.50 0.54 5.21
CA PHE A 135 -3.66 1.28 4.28
C PHE A 135 -4.40 1.46 2.97
N ARG A 136 -4.17 2.57 2.31
CA ARG A 136 -4.85 2.93 1.08
C ARG A 136 -3.88 3.59 0.13
N TYR A 137 -3.71 3.01 -1.06
CA TYR A 137 -3.13 3.71 -2.20
C TYR A 137 -4.26 4.37 -2.97
N THR A 138 -4.12 5.65 -3.27
CA THR A 138 -5.08 6.40 -4.09
C THR A 138 -4.32 7.08 -5.22
N LEU A 139 -4.77 6.87 -6.45
CA LEU A 139 -4.24 7.55 -7.62
C LEU A 139 -4.45 9.06 -7.50
N ARG A 140 -3.42 9.85 -7.78
CA ARG A 140 -3.52 11.31 -7.73
C ARG A 140 -4.43 11.84 -8.83
N ARG A 141 -5.11 12.94 -8.51
CA ARG A 141 -6.11 13.57 -9.38
C ARG A 141 -5.57 13.91 -10.77
N HIS A 142 -4.37 14.48 -10.86
CA HIS A 142 -3.74 14.82 -12.14
C HIS A 142 -3.70 13.63 -13.10
N TYR A 143 -3.26 12.46 -12.63
CA TYR A 143 -3.22 11.24 -13.42
C TYR A 143 -4.61 10.70 -13.76
N LYS A 144 -5.60 10.86 -12.89
CA LYS A 144 -6.99 10.51 -13.21
C LYS A 144 -7.49 11.33 -14.41
N ASP A 145 -7.27 12.63 -14.38
CA ASP A 145 -7.74 13.56 -15.42
C ASP A 145 -7.08 13.25 -16.78
N GLU A 146 -5.79 12.89 -16.79
CA GLU A 146 -5.08 12.41 -17.98
C GLU A 146 -5.68 11.11 -18.55
N ILE A 147 -5.95 10.12 -17.70
CA ILE A 147 -6.55 8.84 -18.11
C ILE A 147 -7.93 9.06 -18.72
N PHE A 148 -8.77 9.90 -18.09
CA PHE A 148 -10.09 10.24 -18.62
C PHE A 148 -9.99 10.93 -19.97
N SER A 149 -9.09 11.91 -20.10
CA SER A 149 -8.89 12.67 -21.34
C SER A 149 -8.45 11.76 -22.49
N TYR A 150 -7.47 10.89 -22.24
CA TYR A 150 -6.98 9.91 -23.21
C TYR A 150 -8.07 8.95 -23.67
N ARG A 151 -8.85 8.39 -22.73
CA ARG A 151 -9.95 7.47 -23.06
C ARG A 151 -11.07 8.16 -23.84
N GLN A 152 -11.40 9.40 -23.50
CA GLN A 152 -12.41 10.19 -24.22
C GLN A 152 -11.97 10.49 -25.66
N GLN A 153 -10.68 10.78 -25.89
CA GLN A 153 -10.12 10.97 -27.24
C GLN A 153 -10.15 9.68 -28.06
N MET A 154 -9.83 8.53 -27.46
CA MET A 154 -9.90 7.24 -28.13
C MET A 154 -11.33 6.85 -28.51
N HIS A 155 -12.31 7.06 -27.63
CA HIS A 155 -13.72 6.82 -27.95
C HIS A 155 -14.21 7.70 -29.11
N LYS A 156 -13.82 8.98 -29.15
CA LYS A 156 -14.15 9.89 -30.26
C LYS A 156 -13.49 9.48 -31.58
N SER A 157 -12.24 9.00 -31.53
CA SER A 157 -11.50 8.57 -32.72
C SER A 157 -12.06 7.25 -33.30
N ALA A 158 -12.43 6.31 -32.43
CA ALA A 158 -13.10 5.07 -32.84
C ALA A 158 -14.49 5.31 -33.44
N SER A 159 -15.26 6.30 -32.94
CA SER A 159 -16.57 6.64 -33.51
C SER A 159 -16.48 7.36 -34.86
N LEU A 160 -15.32 7.94 -35.20
CA LEU A 160 -15.07 8.57 -36.51
C LEU A 160 -14.64 7.56 -37.58
N LEU A 161 -14.13 6.38 -37.19
CA LEU A 161 -13.73 5.31 -38.11
C LEU A 161 -14.88 4.36 -38.51
N ILE A 162 -16.07 4.53 -37.92
CA ILE A 162 -17.28 3.73 -38.20
C ILE A 162 -18.29 4.53 -39.06
N ARG A 163 -17.86 5.65 -39.66
CA ARG A 163 -18.62 6.39 -40.67
C ARG A 163 -17.97 6.27 -42.03
#